data_AF-A0A9E5LDV8-F1
#
_entry.id   AF-A0A9E5LDV8-F1
#
_cell.length_a   1.000
_cell.length_b   1.000
_cell.length_c   1.000
_cell.angle_alpha   90.00
_cell.angle_beta   90.00
_cell.angle_gamma   90.00
#
_symmetry.space_group_name_H-M   'P 1'
#
loop_
_entity.id
_entity.type
_entity.pdbx_description
1 polymer ?
#
loop_
_entity_poly.entity_id
_entity_poly.type
_entity_poly.pdbx_seq_one_letter_code
_entity_poly.pdbx_strand_id
1 'polypeptide(L)'
;MQNLPLYTERKADGIYRYRRRVPKNLVERVGKGYLYRNLGRTKKDVVGNWPEAHAEVEAILDGAQASAEKSADLIKRKDHRATILHLVEEEYGKEAAQRLEVGAVDDNLEYALMALADRLEGLYPKKTLALLHGAVLPERSASFADVLDQYTEFKTTGYEATDHRLKVRIAKCKADLEAAIGAFKVYLQPVQTITRQDANAYRDSLLPVMAPNSVARYKNTLNAALNWYIKETGIDWTSPFAGLLIKGAGSSKADRHPLSDDQVEELKAVFEDDPITNALFVVLRDTGARVAEIAGLRVTDCNLDEGYIQITPTSWRRLKNAPSERSVPLSPEATTVLQALSTDKDPEDPVFERYARPRGMDRVSAMMMKRFRKVITDKKLSMHSLRHRMKDKLRNTGCPEAVSMAILGHGANTVAANDGSGYAIEVMRGHMEKAWS
;
A
#
# COMPACT_ATOMS: atom_id res chain seq x y z
N MET A 1 -60.63 16.17 -23.98
CA MET A 1 -60.68 16.03 -22.50
C MET A 1 -59.25 16.00 -21.99
N GLN A 2 -58.78 17.02 -21.26
CA GLN A 2 -57.45 16.97 -20.64
C GLN A 2 -57.45 15.88 -19.56
N ASN A 3 -56.61 14.86 -19.74
CA ASN A 3 -56.31 13.88 -18.71
C ASN A 3 -55.63 14.60 -17.54
N LEU A 4 -56.13 14.40 -16.33
CA LEU A 4 -55.48 14.94 -15.14
C LEU A 4 -54.15 14.21 -14.91
N PRO A 5 -53.14 14.87 -14.32
CA PRO A 5 -51.86 14.24 -13.99
C PRO A 5 -52.02 12.99 -13.10
N LEU A 6 -51.03 12.08 -13.16
CA LEU A 6 -51.01 10.85 -12.38
C LEU A 6 -51.21 11.11 -10.88
N TYR A 7 -51.75 10.14 -10.15
CA TYR A 7 -52.00 10.23 -8.71
C TYR A 7 -52.98 11.33 -8.29
N THR A 8 -53.73 11.92 -9.23
CA THR A 8 -54.80 12.87 -8.91
C THR A 8 -56.10 12.14 -8.59
N GLU A 9 -56.71 12.46 -7.46
CA GLU A 9 -58.00 11.95 -7.02
C GLU A 9 -58.94 13.12 -6.69
N ARG A 10 -60.17 13.09 -7.20
CA ARG A 10 -61.21 14.08 -6.84
C ARG A 10 -62.07 13.53 -5.71
N LYS A 11 -62.17 14.27 -4.61
CA LYS A 11 -63.02 13.96 -3.47
C LYS A 11 -64.49 14.31 -3.76
N ALA A 12 -65.40 13.72 -2.97
CA ALA A 12 -66.84 14.01 -3.02
C ALA A 12 -67.18 15.49 -2.73
N ASP A 13 -66.34 16.19 -1.96
CA ASP A 13 -66.42 17.62 -1.65
C ASP A 13 -65.96 18.54 -2.81
N GLY A 14 -65.56 17.95 -3.94
CA GLY A 14 -65.11 18.66 -5.13
C GLY A 14 -63.63 19.05 -5.15
N ILE A 15 -62.86 18.79 -4.08
CA ILE A 15 -61.43 19.08 -4.00
C ILE A 15 -60.61 18.00 -4.70
N TYR A 16 -59.60 18.41 -5.48
CA TYR A 16 -58.59 17.53 -6.04
C TYR A 16 -57.44 17.35 -5.04
N ARG A 17 -56.98 16.11 -4.87
CA ARG A 17 -55.78 15.79 -4.08
C ARG A 17 -54.84 14.88 -4.84
N TYR A 18 -53.56 15.01 -4.52
CA TYR A 18 -52.55 14.03 -4.83
C TYR A 18 -52.70 12.86 -3.86
N ARG A 19 -52.70 11.62 -4.35
CA ARG A 19 -52.75 10.39 -3.56
C ARG A 19 -51.77 9.38 -4.15
N ARG A 20 -50.62 9.23 -3.50
CA ARG A 20 -49.58 8.26 -3.86
C ARG A 20 -49.53 7.15 -2.83
N ARG A 21 -49.63 5.90 -3.29
CA ARG A 21 -49.45 4.72 -2.43
C ARG A 21 -47.97 4.56 -2.09
N VAL A 22 -47.67 4.35 -0.82
CA VAL A 22 -46.32 4.01 -0.38
C VAL A 22 -46.06 2.53 -0.72
N PRO A 23 -44.93 2.18 -1.37
CA PRO A 23 -44.54 0.79 -1.62
C PRO A 23 -44.58 -0.05 -0.34
N LYS A 24 -45.05 -1.31 -0.41
CA LYS A 24 -45.28 -2.15 0.78
C LYS A 24 -44.05 -2.27 1.68
N ASN A 25 -42.87 -2.38 1.08
CA ASN A 25 -41.57 -2.45 1.77
C ASN A 25 -41.14 -1.15 2.46
N LEU A 26 -41.82 -0.03 2.16
CA LEU A 26 -41.52 1.29 2.73
C LEU A 26 -42.61 1.77 3.71
N VAL A 27 -43.73 1.05 3.86
CA VAL A 27 -44.87 1.50 4.68
C VAL A 27 -44.47 1.67 6.15
N GLU A 28 -43.73 0.73 6.71
CA GLU A 28 -43.26 0.81 8.11
C GLU A 28 -42.30 1.98 8.31
N ARG A 29 -41.39 2.20 7.36
CA ARG A 29 -40.39 3.29 7.39
C ARG A 29 -41.01 4.67 7.19
N VAL A 30 -41.97 4.81 6.27
CA VAL A 30 -42.68 6.08 6.00
C VAL A 30 -43.80 6.31 7.03
N GLY A 31 -44.21 5.29 7.78
CA GLY A 31 -45.28 5.32 8.77
C GLY A 31 -46.69 5.52 8.20
N LYS A 32 -46.84 5.51 6.86
CA LYS A 32 -48.10 5.79 6.16
C LYS A 32 -48.26 4.85 4.96
N GLY A 33 -49.47 4.35 4.73
CA GLY A 33 -49.80 3.59 3.51
C GLY A 33 -50.00 4.46 2.26
N TYR A 34 -50.30 5.75 2.47
CA TYR A 34 -50.54 6.74 1.41
C TYR A 34 -50.00 8.12 1.82
N LEU A 35 -49.45 8.84 0.83
CA LEU A 35 -49.06 10.24 0.95
C LEU A 35 -50.04 11.11 0.17
N TYR A 36 -50.46 12.21 0.80
CA TYR A 36 -51.49 13.11 0.28
C TYR A 36 -51.02 14.55 0.22
N ARG A 37 -51.38 15.28 -0.85
CA ARG A 37 -51.24 16.74 -0.96
C ARG A 37 -52.51 17.35 -1.57
N ASN A 38 -52.86 18.57 -1.17
CA ASN A 38 -54.01 19.26 -1.74
C ASN A 38 -53.61 19.86 -3.11
N LEU A 39 -54.45 19.66 -4.13
CA LEU A 39 -54.20 20.18 -5.48
C LEU A 39 -55.18 21.29 -5.88
N GLY A 40 -56.16 21.64 -5.03
CA GLY A 40 -57.13 22.72 -5.27
C GLY A 40 -58.50 22.24 -5.72
N ARG A 41 -59.32 23.15 -6.29
CA ARG A 41 -60.73 22.87 -6.66
C ARG A 41 -60.97 22.87 -8.16
N THR A 42 -60.09 23.49 -8.92
CA THR A 42 -60.19 23.56 -10.38
C THR A 42 -59.12 22.70 -11.07
N LYS A 43 -59.36 22.33 -12.33
CA LYS A 43 -58.35 21.61 -13.13
C LYS A 43 -57.09 22.45 -13.35
N LYS A 44 -57.22 23.79 -13.36
CA LYS A 44 -56.07 24.71 -13.46
C LYS A 44 -55.20 24.64 -12.20
N ASP A 45 -55.83 24.58 -11.03
CA ASP A 45 -55.12 24.41 -9.74
C ASP A 45 -54.34 23.10 -9.73
N VAL A 46 -54.96 22.02 -10.24
CA VAL A 46 -54.29 20.71 -10.33
C VAL A 46 -53.03 20.80 -11.18
N VAL A 47 -53.11 21.36 -12.39
CA VAL A 47 -51.94 21.47 -13.27
C VAL A 47 -50.84 22.35 -12.66
N GLY A 48 -51.22 23.40 -11.91
CA GLY A 48 -50.26 24.29 -11.24
C GLY A 48 -49.59 23.68 -10.00
N ASN A 49 -50.35 23.01 -9.13
CA ASN A 49 -49.86 22.52 -7.84
C ASN A 49 -49.26 21.10 -7.91
N TRP A 50 -49.57 20.35 -8.97
CA TRP A 50 -49.13 18.96 -9.11
C TRP A 50 -47.61 18.79 -9.18
N PRO A 51 -46.83 19.60 -9.93
CA PRO A 51 -45.38 19.40 -10.04
C PRO A 51 -44.67 19.46 -8.69
N GLU A 52 -45.02 20.43 -7.84
CA GLU A 52 -44.46 20.58 -6.49
C GLU A 52 -44.87 19.41 -5.59
N ALA A 53 -46.17 19.08 -5.56
CA ALA A 53 -46.68 17.96 -4.78
C ALA A 53 -46.08 16.61 -5.20
N HIS A 54 -45.83 16.41 -6.50
CA HIS A 54 -45.21 15.21 -7.03
C HIS A 54 -43.73 15.15 -6.67
N ALA A 55 -42.97 16.23 -6.89
CA ALA A 55 -41.56 16.29 -6.56
C ALA A 55 -41.31 16.08 -5.07
N GLU A 56 -42.11 16.70 -4.20
CA GLU A 56 -42.01 16.52 -2.75
C GLU A 56 -42.28 15.06 -2.34
N VAL A 57 -43.34 14.45 -2.87
CA VAL A 57 -43.70 13.07 -2.50
C VAL A 57 -42.70 12.06 -3.05
N GLU A 58 -42.25 12.20 -4.30
CA GLU A 58 -41.23 11.28 -4.83
C GLU A 58 -39.89 11.47 -4.11
N ALA A 59 -39.50 12.69 -3.72
CA ALA A 59 -38.31 12.90 -2.88
C ALA A 59 -38.39 12.17 -1.53
N ILE A 60 -39.56 12.13 -0.90
CA ILE A 60 -39.79 11.34 0.33
C ILE A 60 -39.63 9.85 0.05
N LEU A 61 -40.20 9.34 -1.04
CA LEU A 61 -40.12 7.93 -1.39
C LEU A 61 -38.71 7.50 -1.80
N ASP A 62 -38.01 8.31 -2.59
CA ASP A 62 -36.64 8.08 -3.03
C ASP A 62 -35.68 8.12 -1.84
N GLY A 63 -35.85 9.08 -0.92
CA GLY A 63 -35.10 9.13 0.33
C GLY A 63 -35.31 7.88 1.19
N ALA A 64 -36.56 7.45 1.36
CA ALA A 64 -36.89 6.23 2.12
C ALA A 64 -36.32 4.97 1.45
N GLN A 65 -36.34 4.90 0.13
CA GLN A 65 -35.79 3.78 -0.66
C GLN A 65 -34.26 3.73 -0.56
N ALA A 66 -33.57 4.84 -0.80
CA ALA A 66 -32.11 4.93 -0.70
C ALA A 66 -31.63 4.56 0.71
N SER A 67 -32.39 4.97 1.73
CA SER A 67 -32.09 4.59 3.10
C SER A 67 -32.31 3.10 3.41
N ALA A 68 -33.40 2.52 2.89
CA ALA A 68 -33.64 1.08 3.01
C ALA A 68 -32.53 0.26 2.34
N GLU A 69 -32.06 0.70 1.16
CA GLU A 69 -30.94 0.09 0.45
C GLU A 69 -29.63 0.19 1.24
N LYS A 70 -29.34 1.38 1.81
CA LYS A 70 -28.18 1.58 2.68
C LYS A 70 -28.23 0.67 3.90
N SER A 71 -29.39 0.58 4.57
CA SER A 71 -29.59 -0.33 5.70
C SER A 71 -29.33 -1.79 5.31
N ALA A 72 -29.84 -2.23 4.14
CA ALA A 72 -29.65 -3.59 3.64
C ALA A 72 -28.18 -3.91 3.32
N ASP A 73 -27.45 -2.96 2.73
CA ASP A 73 -26.00 -3.10 2.46
C ASP A 73 -25.19 -3.18 3.77
N LEU A 74 -25.48 -2.33 4.75
CA LEU A 74 -24.80 -2.36 6.06
C LEU A 74 -25.06 -3.67 6.82
N ILE A 75 -26.30 -4.18 6.77
CA ILE A 75 -26.65 -5.50 7.34
C ILE A 75 -25.89 -6.61 6.62
N LYS A 76 -25.81 -6.57 5.28
CA LYS A 76 -25.07 -7.58 4.50
C LYS A 76 -23.58 -7.59 4.85
N ARG A 77 -23.00 -6.43 5.13
CA ARG A 77 -21.61 -6.27 5.62
C ARG A 77 -21.43 -6.66 7.10
N LYS A 78 -22.53 -6.91 7.83
CA LYS A 78 -22.55 -7.14 9.28
C LYS A 78 -21.98 -5.96 10.08
N ASP A 79 -22.08 -4.75 9.53
CA ASP A 79 -21.61 -3.53 10.18
C ASP A 79 -22.66 -2.99 11.15
N HIS A 80 -22.72 -3.61 12.34
CA HIS A 80 -23.68 -3.24 13.37
C HIS A 80 -23.53 -1.78 13.80
N ARG A 81 -22.30 -1.25 13.87
CA ARG A 81 -22.05 0.13 14.30
C ARG A 81 -22.65 1.11 13.30
N ALA A 82 -22.31 0.97 12.01
CA ALA A 82 -22.84 1.85 10.98
C ALA A 82 -24.35 1.69 10.81
N THR A 83 -24.87 0.47 10.97
CA THR A 83 -26.33 0.23 10.94
C THR A 83 -27.02 1.00 12.06
N ILE A 84 -26.51 0.93 13.30
CA ILE A 84 -27.07 1.66 14.46
C ILE A 84 -27.02 3.16 14.22
N LEU A 85 -25.87 3.71 13.84
CA LEU A 85 -25.73 5.16 13.59
C LEU A 85 -26.68 5.64 12.50
N HIS A 86 -26.84 4.87 11.42
CA HIS A 86 -27.77 5.17 10.34
C HIS A 86 -29.23 5.19 10.82
N LEU A 87 -29.64 4.19 11.62
CA LEU A 87 -31.00 4.13 12.18
C LEU A 87 -31.29 5.28 13.14
N VAL A 88 -30.33 5.65 13.98
CA VAL A 88 -30.46 6.74 14.94
C VAL A 88 -30.50 8.09 14.23
N GLU A 89 -29.68 8.29 13.20
CA GLU A 89 -29.70 9.50 12.38
C GLU A 89 -31.03 9.68 11.66
N GLU A 90 -31.62 8.58 11.16
CA GLU A 90 -32.93 8.62 10.52
C GLU A 90 -34.07 8.96 11.48
N GLU A 91 -34.10 8.30 12.64
CA GLU A 91 -35.25 8.43 13.55
C GLU A 91 -35.17 9.71 14.40
N TYR A 92 -33.96 10.05 14.85
CA TYR A 92 -33.74 11.08 15.86
C TYR A 92 -32.82 12.21 15.38
N GLY A 93 -32.33 12.14 14.15
CA GLY A 93 -31.50 13.17 13.53
C GLY A 93 -30.00 12.99 13.79
N LYS A 94 -29.22 13.73 13.01
CA LYS A 94 -27.75 13.66 13.00
C LYS A 94 -27.10 13.92 14.36
N GLU A 95 -27.67 14.83 15.15
CA GLU A 95 -27.17 15.14 16.48
C GLU A 95 -27.26 13.93 17.42
N ALA A 96 -28.40 13.23 17.44
CA ALA A 96 -28.58 12.03 18.26
C ALA A 96 -27.58 10.93 17.88
N ALA A 97 -27.33 10.73 16.58
CA ALA A 97 -26.34 9.78 16.10
C ALA A 97 -24.91 10.17 16.52
N GLN A 98 -24.55 11.45 16.45
CA GLN A 98 -23.25 11.95 16.89
C GLN A 98 -23.06 11.83 18.40
N ARG A 99 -24.10 12.14 19.19
CA ARG A 99 -24.10 11.97 20.65
C ARG A 99 -23.89 10.52 21.04
N LEU A 100 -24.61 9.60 20.38
CA LEU A 100 -24.37 8.17 20.56
C LEU A 100 -22.94 7.80 20.16
N GLU A 101 -22.42 8.33 19.05
CA GLU A 101 -21.07 8.03 18.54
C GLU A 101 -19.95 8.32 19.55
N VAL A 102 -20.09 9.38 20.33
CA VAL A 102 -19.12 9.80 21.36
C VAL A 102 -19.48 9.31 22.76
N GLY A 103 -20.53 8.50 22.91
CA GLY A 103 -21.00 7.99 24.20
C GLY A 103 -21.70 9.05 25.08
N ALA A 104 -22.10 10.20 24.53
CA ALA A 104 -22.83 11.26 25.21
C ALA A 104 -24.35 11.01 25.22
N VAL A 105 -24.74 9.84 25.73
CA VAL A 105 -26.14 9.39 25.83
C VAL A 105 -26.72 9.82 27.16
N ASP A 106 -27.79 10.61 27.14
CA ASP A 106 -28.61 10.91 28.33
C ASP A 106 -29.77 9.92 28.43
N ASP A 107 -30.45 9.89 29.58
CA ASP A 107 -31.58 8.98 29.85
C ASP A 107 -32.64 9.06 28.76
N ASN A 108 -32.93 10.27 28.25
CA ASN A 108 -33.94 10.48 27.22
C ASN A 108 -33.55 9.80 25.90
N LEU A 109 -32.30 9.97 25.45
CA LEU A 109 -31.79 9.29 24.28
C LEU A 109 -31.75 7.78 24.51
N GLU A 110 -31.32 7.30 25.67
CA GLU A 110 -31.30 5.87 25.99
C GLU A 110 -32.70 5.23 25.87
N TYR A 111 -33.72 5.82 26.50
CA TYR A 111 -35.10 5.34 26.37
C TYR A 111 -35.63 5.40 24.93
N ALA A 112 -35.25 6.43 24.17
CA ALA A 112 -35.62 6.52 22.76
C ALA A 112 -34.96 5.41 21.92
N LEU A 113 -33.71 5.07 22.20
CA LEU A 113 -33.01 3.97 21.51
C LEU A 113 -33.60 2.60 21.87
N MET A 114 -33.98 2.37 23.13
CA MET A 114 -34.71 1.18 23.56
C MET A 114 -36.03 1.02 22.78
N ALA A 115 -36.85 2.07 22.76
CA ALA A 115 -38.12 2.05 22.04
C ALA A 115 -37.96 1.87 20.52
N LEU A 116 -36.86 2.37 19.94
CA LEU A 116 -36.53 2.14 18.54
C LEU A 116 -36.15 0.67 18.31
N ALA A 117 -35.34 0.08 19.18
CA ALA A 117 -34.94 -1.33 19.06
C ALA A 117 -36.14 -2.28 19.10
N ASP A 118 -37.10 -2.04 19.99
CA ASP A 118 -38.33 -2.85 20.11
C ASP A 118 -39.19 -2.76 18.86
N ARG A 119 -39.37 -1.55 18.30
CA ARG A 119 -40.13 -1.36 17.06
C ARG A 119 -39.50 -2.05 15.85
N LEU A 120 -38.19 -2.22 15.86
CA LEU A 120 -37.44 -2.81 14.77
C LEU A 120 -37.26 -4.34 14.91
N GLU A 121 -37.87 -4.94 15.93
CA GLU A 121 -37.81 -6.38 16.15
C GLU A 121 -38.36 -7.17 14.94
N GLY A 122 -37.64 -8.23 14.56
CA GLY A 122 -37.97 -9.04 13.38
C GLY A 122 -37.54 -8.43 12.03
N LEU A 123 -37.20 -7.14 11.98
CA LEU A 123 -36.74 -6.45 10.77
C LEU A 123 -35.21 -6.38 10.67
N TYR A 124 -34.51 -6.34 11.81
CA TYR A 124 -33.06 -6.21 11.88
C TYR A 124 -32.41 -7.37 12.65
N PRO A 125 -31.10 -7.63 12.46
CA PRO A 125 -30.40 -8.68 13.20
C PRO A 125 -30.49 -8.47 14.72
N LYS A 126 -30.82 -9.52 15.47
CA LYS A 126 -30.98 -9.49 16.94
C LYS A 126 -29.80 -8.81 17.66
N LYS A 127 -28.57 -9.05 17.18
CA LYS A 127 -27.36 -8.42 17.74
C LYS A 127 -27.35 -6.90 17.56
N THR A 128 -27.76 -6.40 16.40
CA THR A 128 -27.88 -4.95 16.16
C THR A 128 -28.88 -4.32 17.11
N LEU A 129 -30.03 -4.97 17.28
CA LEU A 129 -31.11 -4.47 18.14
C LEU A 129 -30.73 -4.50 19.62
N ALA A 130 -30.05 -5.56 20.09
CA ALA A 130 -29.56 -5.62 21.46
C ALA A 130 -28.54 -4.50 21.78
N LEU A 131 -27.65 -4.19 20.83
CA LEU A 131 -26.68 -3.10 20.94
C LEU A 131 -27.39 -1.73 20.94
N LEU A 132 -28.35 -1.53 20.04
CA LEU A 132 -29.18 -0.32 19.98
C LEU A 132 -29.97 -0.12 21.27
N HIS A 133 -30.63 -1.17 21.76
CA HIS A 133 -31.42 -1.14 22.99
C HIS A 133 -30.55 -0.77 24.20
N GLY A 134 -29.31 -1.27 24.29
CA GLY A 134 -28.38 -0.92 25.36
C GLY A 134 -27.68 0.43 25.18
N ALA A 135 -28.03 1.21 24.15
CA ALA A 135 -27.28 2.41 23.74
C ALA A 135 -25.76 2.17 23.58
N VAL A 136 -25.37 0.95 23.21
CA VAL A 136 -23.96 0.55 23.04
C VAL A 136 -23.61 0.55 21.56
N LEU A 137 -22.69 1.42 21.17
CA LEU A 137 -22.04 1.29 19.86
C LEU A 137 -20.81 0.39 19.97
N PRO A 138 -20.69 -0.64 19.10
CA PRO A 138 -19.43 -1.37 18.95
C PRO A 138 -18.29 -0.39 18.66
N GLU A 139 -17.17 -0.55 19.34
CA GLU A 139 -15.97 0.26 19.08
C GLU A 139 -15.54 0.12 17.61
N ARG A 140 -14.97 1.20 17.04
CA ARG A 140 -14.25 1.10 15.77
C ARG A 140 -12.94 0.35 16.02
N SER A 141 -13.00 -0.97 16.09
CA SER A 141 -11.80 -1.78 16.09
C SER A 141 -11.52 -2.27 14.68
N ALA A 142 -10.48 -1.73 14.05
CA ALA A 142 -9.95 -2.34 12.84
C ALA A 142 -9.53 -3.79 13.15
N SER A 143 -9.87 -4.72 12.25
CA SER A 143 -9.29 -6.05 12.30
C SER A 143 -7.81 -6.02 11.92
N PHE A 144 -7.07 -7.10 12.16
CA PHE A 144 -5.68 -7.14 11.72
C PHE A 144 -5.57 -7.03 10.19
N ALA A 145 -6.53 -7.62 9.45
CA ALA A 145 -6.59 -7.46 8.01
C ALA A 145 -6.83 -6.01 7.56
N ASP A 146 -7.71 -5.28 8.25
CA ASP A 146 -7.99 -3.87 7.94
C ASP A 146 -6.75 -3.01 8.19
N VAL A 147 -6.04 -3.24 9.31
CA VAL A 147 -4.79 -2.53 9.61
C VAL A 147 -3.76 -2.75 8.50
N LEU A 148 -3.66 -3.97 7.97
CA LEU A 148 -2.74 -4.27 6.89
C LEU A 148 -3.13 -3.60 5.56
N ASP A 149 -4.42 -3.46 5.27
CA ASP A 149 -4.89 -2.75 4.07
C ASP A 149 -4.64 -1.25 4.19
N GLN A 150 -5.02 -0.65 5.32
CA GLN A 150 -4.79 0.77 5.58
C GLN A 150 -3.29 1.11 5.54
N TYR A 151 -2.44 0.24 6.11
CA TYR A 151 -0.99 0.41 6.02
C TYR A 151 -0.48 0.33 4.58
N THR A 152 -1.08 -0.54 3.75
CA THR A 152 -0.71 -0.67 2.33
C THR A 152 -1.08 0.59 1.55
N GLU A 153 -2.27 1.13 1.79
CA GLU A 153 -2.72 2.39 1.21
C GLU A 153 -1.81 3.54 1.63
N PHE A 154 -1.55 3.71 2.93
CA PHE A 154 -0.64 4.72 3.47
C PHE A 154 0.77 4.65 2.87
N LYS A 155 1.28 3.45 2.58
CA LYS A 155 2.62 3.24 2.00
C LYS A 155 2.66 3.27 0.48
N THR A 156 1.51 3.39 -0.20
CA THR A 156 1.46 3.45 -1.66
C THR A 156 2.15 4.73 -2.13
N THR A 157 3.06 4.60 -3.09
CA THR A 157 3.97 5.68 -3.50
C THR A 157 3.70 6.21 -4.91
N GLY A 158 2.77 5.59 -5.65
CA GLY A 158 2.54 5.86 -7.07
C GLY A 158 3.51 5.11 -8.00
N TYR A 159 4.57 4.49 -7.46
CA TYR A 159 5.49 3.66 -8.22
C TYR A 159 4.98 2.23 -8.30
N GLU A 160 4.36 1.87 -9.43
CA GLU A 160 3.69 0.58 -9.67
C GLU A 160 4.48 -0.63 -9.17
N ALA A 161 5.76 -0.75 -9.54
CA ALA A 161 6.60 -1.90 -9.17
C ALA A 161 6.91 -1.96 -7.65
N THR A 162 6.95 -0.83 -6.95
CA THR A 162 7.14 -0.78 -5.50
C THR A 162 5.85 -1.13 -4.79
N ASP A 163 4.76 -0.54 -5.23
CA ASP A 163 3.44 -0.70 -4.63
C ASP A 163 2.93 -2.14 -4.83
N HIS A 164 3.14 -2.72 -6.01
CA HIS A 164 2.84 -4.13 -6.27
C HIS A 164 3.61 -5.08 -5.34
N ARG A 165 4.90 -4.83 -5.10
CA ARG A 165 5.71 -5.66 -4.18
C ARG A 165 5.21 -5.59 -2.74
N LEU A 166 4.73 -4.42 -2.30
CA LEU A 166 4.12 -4.28 -0.97
C LEU A 166 2.79 -5.04 -0.92
N LYS A 167 1.90 -4.84 -1.89
CA LYS A 167 0.60 -5.52 -1.98
C LYS A 167 0.74 -7.05 -1.95
N VAL A 168 1.65 -7.61 -2.76
CA VAL A 168 1.91 -9.07 -2.76
C VAL A 168 2.42 -9.55 -1.40
N ARG A 169 3.29 -8.78 -0.74
CA ARG A 169 3.81 -9.14 0.58
C ARG A 169 2.73 -9.12 1.65
N ILE A 170 1.87 -8.11 1.63
CA ILE A 170 0.77 -7.96 2.58
C ILE A 170 -0.29 -9.04 2.36
N ALA A 171 -0.65 -9.35 1.12
CA ALA A 171 -1.54 -10.46 0.79
C ALA A 171 -1.00 -11.80 1.33
N LYS A 172 0.31 -12.04 1.16
CA LYS A 172 0.95 -13.21 1.76
C LYS A 172 0.92 -13.18 3.29
N CYS A 173 1.20 -12.05 3.93
CA CYS A 173 1.09 -11.91 5.37
C CYS A 173 -0.32 -12.27 5.88
N LYS A 174 -1.38 -11.82 5.20
CA LYS A 174 -2.77 -12.15 5.54
C LYS A 174 -3.04 -13.65 5.44
N ALA A 175 -2.65 -14.28 4.33
CA ALA A 175 -2.81 -15.72 4.15
C ALA A 175 -2.04 -16.54 5.20
N ASP A 176 -0.79 -16.15 5.49
CA ASP A 176 0.05 -16.80 6.48
C ASP A 176 -0.50 -16.60 7.92
N LEU A 177 -1.09 -15.44 8.22
CA LEU A 177 -1.79 -15.18 9.48
C LEU A 177 -3.05 -16.03 9.61
N GLU A 178 -3.88 -16.05 8.56
CA GLU A 178 -5.11 -16.85 8.53
C GLU A 178 -4.82 -18.33 8.76
N ALA A 179 -3.78 -18.87 8.11
CA ALA A 179 -3.33 -20.24 8.32
C ALA A 179 -2.83 -20.50 9.75
N ALA A 180 -2.20 -19.51 10.38
CA ALA A 180 -1.60 -19.66 11.71
C ALA A 180 -2.60 -19.51 12.87
N ILE A 181 -3.54 -18.57 12.76
CA ILE A 181 -4.40 -18.14 13.89
C ILE A 181 -5.90 -18.08 13.55
N GLY A 182 -6.26 -18.45 12.31
CA GLY A 182 -7.64 -18.55 11.84
C GLY A 182 -8.23 -17.24 11.33
N ALA A 183 -9.11 -17.34 10.31
CA ALA A 183 -9.76 -16.20 9.68
C ALA A 183 -10.56 -15.32 10.66
N PHE A 184 -11.20 -15.93 11.66
CA PHE A 184 -12.01 -15.20 12.63
C PHE A 184 -11.18 -14.14 13.38
N LYS A 185 -9.99 -14.48 13.87
CA LYS A 185 -9.10 -13.51 14.54
C LYS A 185 -8.53 -12.47 13.59
N VAL A 186 -8.24 -12.86 12.34
CA VAL A 186 -7.58 -11.97 11.37
C VAL A 186 -8.52 -10.92 10.80
N TYR A 187 -9.77 -11.30 10.50
CA TYR A 187 -10.71 -10.45 9.75
C TYR A 187 -11.91 -9.96 10.57
N LEU A 188 -12.24 -10.59 11.71
CA LEU A 188 -13.51 -10.34 12.41
C LEU A 188 -13.35 -9.91 13.88
N GLN A 189 -12.13 -9.83 14.39
CA GLN A 189 -11.85 -9.42 15.76
C GLN A 189 -11.03 -8.11 15.79
N PRO A 190 -11.18 -7.29 16.84
CA PRO A 190 -10.30 -6.16 17.08
C PRO A 190 -8.83 -6.56 16.99
N VAL A 191 -8.00 -5.78 16.31
CA VAL A 191 -6.55 -6.06 16.19
C VAL A 191 -5.86 -6.17 17.55
N GLN A 192 -6.37 -5.49 18.58
CA GLN A 192 -5.87 -5.57 19.96
C GLN A 192 -6.06 -6.96 20.59
N THR A 193 -6.94 -7.81 20.04
CA THR A 193 -7.10 -9.20 20.50
C THR A 193 -5.94 -10.10 20.08
N ILE A 194 -5.08 -9.65 19.16
CA ILE A 194 -3.90 -10.40 18.75
C ILE A 194 -2.88 -10.40 19.89
N THR A 195 -2.45 -11.61 20.27
CA THR A 195 -1.56 -11.82 21.42
C THR A 195 -0.13 -12.18 21.01
N ARG A 196 0.79 -12.23 21.98
CA ARG A 196 2.13 -12.79 21.76
C ARG A 196 2.10 -14.26 21.33
N GLN A 197 1.13 -15.04 21.83
CA GLN A 197 0.98 -16.44 21.43
C GLN A 197 0.58 -16.57 19.96
N ASP A 198 -0.30 -15.69 19.49
CA ASP A 198 -0.68 -15.62 18.07
C ASP A 198 0.54 -15.28 17.18
N ALA A 199 1.38 -14.33 17.62
CA ALA A 199 2.62 -13.99 16.91
C ALA A 199 3.65 -15.15 16.92
N ASN A 200 3.72 -15.93 18.02
CA ASN A 200 4.53 -17.14 18.08
C ASN A 200 3.99 -18.22 17.14
N ALA A 201 2.68 -18.45 17.11
CA ALA A 201 2.03 -19.40 16.20
C ALA A 201 2.31 -19.04 14.72
N TYR A 202 2.24 -17.75 14.38
CA TYR A 202 2.65 -17.25 13.06
C TYR A 202 4.12 -17.54 12.72
N ARG A 203 5.05 -17.34 13.67
CA ARG A 203 6.46 -17.70 13.45
C ARG A 203 6.63 -19.20 13.24
N ASP A 204 6.01 -19.99 14.12
CA ASP A 204 6.22 -21.43 14.20
C ASP A 204 5.58 -22.18 13.03
N SER A 205 4.52 -21.63 12.43
CA SER A 205 3.96 -22.14 11.16
C SER A 205 4.87 -21.89 9.96
N LEU A 206 5.69 -20.82 9.99
CA LEU A 206 6.54 -20.43 8.87
C LEU A 206 7.95 -21.02 8.89
N LEU A 207 8.56 -21.18 10.07
CA LEU A 207 9.94 -21.69 10.19
C LEU A 207 10.19 -23.06 9.51
N PRO A 208 9.23 -24.01 9.47
CA PRO A 208 9.42 -25.29 8.78
C PRO A 208 9.50 -25.17 7.25
N VAL A 209 8.86 -24.14 6.67
CA VAL A 209 8.69 -23.99 5.22
C VAL A 209 9.43 -22.78 4.64
N MET A 210 10.11 -22.00 5.49
CA MET A 210 10.71 -20.74 5.12
C MET A 210 12.00 -20.46 5.89
N ALA A 211 13.03 -19.99 5.18
CA ALA A 211 14.30 -19.59 5.80
C ALA A 211 14.10 -18.52 6.89
N PRO A 212 14.83 -18.57 8.02
CA PRO A 212 14.66 -17.65 9.16
C PRO A 212 14.67 -16.16 8.80
N ASN A 213 15.60 -15.73 7.94
CA ASN A 213 15.68 -14.33 7.49
C ASN A 213 14.45 -13.89 6.67
N SER A 214 13.79 -14.81 5.97
CA SER A 214 12.53 -14.52 5.29
C SER A 214 11.37 -14.41 6.29
N VAL A 215 11.30 -15.30 7.30
CA VAL A 215 10.30 -15.19 8.37
C VAL A 215 10.44 -13.86 9.10
N ALA A 216 11.68 -13.46 9.45
CA ALA A 216 11.97 -12.17 10.08
C ALA A 216 11.49 -10.98 9.22
N ARG A 217 11.64 -11.06 7.89
CA ARG A 217 11.16 -10.01 6.97
C ARG A 217 9.64 -9.88 6.97
N TYR A 218 8.89 -10.97 6.94
CA TYR A 218 7.43 -10.93 7.00
C TYR A 218 6.94 -10.46 8.38
N LYS A 219 7.50 -11.01 9.46
CA LYS A 219 7.30 -10.54 10.83
C LYS A 219 7.52 -9.03 10.97
N ASN A 220 8.59 -8.49 10.37
CA ASN A 220 8.88 -7.06 10.45
C ASN A 220 7.89 -6.20 9.65
N THR A 221 7.30 -6.77 8.59
CA THR A 221 6.22 -6.11 7.85
C THR A 221 4.96 -6.00 8.71
N LEU A 222 4.57 -7.09 9.38
CA LEU A 222 3.46 -7.08 10.34
C LEU A 222 3.70 -6.09 11.48
N ASN A 223 4.88 -6.13 12.08
CA ASN A 223 5.25 -5.22 13.16
C ASN A 223 5.23 -3.74 12.74
N ALA A 224 5.65 -3.43 11.51
CA ALA A 224 5.62 -2.07 10.98
C ALA A 224 4.18 -1.57 10.78
N ALA A 225 3.28 -2.43 10.26
CA ALA A 225 1.88 -2.09 10.08
C ALA A 225 1.18 -1.82 11.42
N LEU A 226 1.39 -2.69 12.41
CA LEU A 226 0.83 -2.50 13.76
C LEU A 226 1.37 -1.24 14.44
N ASN A 227 2.69 -1.01 14.39
CA ASN A 227 3.27 0.19 14.97
C ASN A 227 2.83 1.48 14.26
N TRP A 228 2.55 1.43 12.96
CA TRP A 228 1.94 2.55 12.26
C TRP A 228 0.52 2.80 12.77
N TYR A 229 -0.31 1.76 12.85
CA TYR A 229 -1.69 1.87 13.33
C TYR A 229 -1.78 2.38 14.77
N ILE A 230 -0.93 1.87 15.67
CA ILE A 230 -0.83 2.34 17.07
C ILE A 230 -0.56 3.86 17.11
N LYS A 231 0.36 4.35 16.27
CA LYS A 231 0.69 5.78 16.22
C LYS A 231 -0.43 6.63 15.64
N GLU A 232 -1.06 6.14 14.57
CA GLU A 232 -2.14 6.86 13.88
C GLU A 232 -3.37 7.01 14.76
N THR A 233 -3.67 5.99 15.57
CA THR A 233 -4.87 5.94 16.41
C THR A 233 -4.62 6.40 17.85
N GLY A 234 -3.37 6.52 18.27
CA GLY A 234 -2.99 6.89 19.64
C GLY A 234 -3.35 5.84 20.71
N ILE A 235 -3.66 4.60 20.30
CA ILE A 235 -4.06 3.54 21.24
C ILE A 235 -2.85 3.13 22.10
N ASP A 236 -3.03 3.03 23.41
CA ASP A 236 -2.01 2.48 24.31
C ASP A 236 -1.92 0.95 24.19
N TRP A 237 -1.21 0.51 23.15
CA TRP A 237 -1.02 -0.89 22.84
C TRP A 237 0.37 -1.13 22.24
N THR A 238 0.98 -2.26 22.59
CA THR A 238 2.27 -2.67 22.03
C THR A 238 2.07 -3.81 21.05
N SER A 239 2.66 -3.69 19.86
CA SER A 239 2.65 -4.74 18.84
C SER A 239 3.09 -6.10 19.42
N PRO A 240 2.28 -7.16 19.26
CA PRO A 240 2.65 -8.53 19.65
C PRO A 240 3.80 -9.11 18.83
N PHE A 241 4.21 -8.44 17.76
CA PHE A 241 5.39 -8.78 16.97
C PHE A 241 6.63 -8.00 17.41
N ALA A 242 6.51 -7.01 18.30
CA ALA A 242 7.65 -6.26 18.81
C ALA A 242 8.60 -7.22 19.54
N GLY A 243 9.92 -7.17 19.25
CA GLY A 243 10.89 -8.07 19.90
C GLY A 243 10.70 -9.58 19.64
N LEU A 244 9.83 -10.01 18.71
CA LEU A 244 9.68 -11.45 18.41
C LEU A 244 10.98 -12.00 17.82
N LEU A 245 11.62 -12.93 18.53
CA LEU A 245 12.88 -13.56 18.14
C LEU A 245 12.64 -14.65 17.10
N ILE A 246 13.48 -14.65 16.07
CA ILE A 246 13.50 -15.65 15.00
C ILE A 246 14.86 -16.33 15.03
N LYS A 247 14.93 -17.56 15.57
CA LYS A 247 16.19 -18.30 15.69
C LYS A 247 16.80 -18.53 14.30
N GLY A 248 18.08 -18.22 14.15
CA GLY A 248 18.80 -18.32 12.88
C GLY A 248 18.57 -17.15 11.91
N ALA A 249 17.77 -16.14 12.29
CA ALA A 249 17.73 -14.87 11.58
C ALA A 249 18.85 -13.94 12.08
N GLY A 250 19.44 -13.18 11.18
CA GLY A 250 20.60 -12.32 11.43
C GLY A 250 21.66 -12.45 10.35
N SER A 251 22.62 -11.52 10.37
CA SER A 251 23.81 -11.58 9.52
C SER A 251 24.72 -12.68 10.04
N SER A 252 24.70 -13.85 9.40
CA SER A 252 25.71 -14.85 9.65
C SER A 252 26.99 -14.46 8.90
N LYS A 253 28.18 -14.77 9.44
CA LYS A 253 29.46 -14.64 8.70
C LYS A 253 29.51 -15.43 7.38
N ALA A 254 28.47 -16.20 7.05
CA ALA A 254 28.28 -16.91 5.79
C ALA A 254 27.57 -16.07 4.71
N ASP A 255 27.32 -14.77 4.94
CA ASP A 255 26.73 -13.87 3.96
C ASP A 255 27.70 -13.57 2.81
N ARG A 256 27.27 -13.95 1.60
CA ARG A 256 27.83 -13.70 0.25
C ARG A 256 29.29 -13.24 0.18
N HIS A 257 30.15 -14.14 -0.27
CA HIS A 257 31.56 -13.86 -0.51
C HIS A 257 31.77 -12.91 -1.70
N PRO A 258 32.87 -12.12 -1.70
CA PRO A 258 33.37 -11.47 -2.91
C PRO A 258 33.71 -12.54 -3.97
N LEU A 259 33.66 -12.15 -5.24
CA LEU A 259 34.20 -12.98 -6.32
C LEU A 259 35.73 -12.95 -6.28
N SER A 260 36.38 -14.07 -6.61
CA SER A 260 37.82 -14.07 -6.91
C SER A 260 38.09 -13.46 -8.30
N ASP A 261 39.37 -13.18 -8.59
CA ASP A 261 39.76 -12.64 -9.89
C ASP A 261 39.53 -13.66 -11.01
N ASP A 262 39.88 -14.94 -10.78
CA ASP A 262 39.61 -16.03 -11.71
C ASP A 262 38.11 -16.14 -12.05
N GLN A 263 37.24 -16.05 -11.04
CA GLN A 263 35.79 -16.08 -11.25
C GLN A 263 35.28 -14.89 -12.05
N VAL A 264 35.88 -13.71 -11.91
CA VAL A 264 35.53 -12.54 -12.70
C VAL A 264 35.93 -12.74 -14.17
N GLU A 265 37.09 -13.34 -14.42
CA GLU A 265 37.55 -13.63 -15.78
C GLU A 265 36.68 -14.69 -16.46
N GLU A 266 36.31 -15.77 -15.75
CA GLU A 266 35.38 -16.76 -16.29
C GLU A 266 33.99 -16.16 -16.60
N LEU A 267 33.52 -15.22 -15.77
CA LEU A 267 32.25 -14.54 -16.01
C LEU A 267 32.31 -13.61 -17.23
N LYS A 268 33.45 -12.94 -17.48
CA LYS A 268 33.63 -12.02 -18.61
C LYS A 268 33.27 -12.69 -19.94
N ALA A 269 33.77 -13.90 -20.16
CA ALA A 269 33.49 -14.71 -21.36
C ALA A 269 31.99 -14.99 -21.60
N VAL A 270 31.14 -14.92 -20.56
CA VAL A 270 29.69 -15.21 -20.66
C VAL A 270 28.84 -13.95 -20.82
N PHE A 271 29.44 -12.77 -20.66
CA PHE A 271 28.77 -11.48 -20.82
C PHE A 271 29.22 -10.72 -22.08
N GLU A 272 30.41 -11.01 -22.61
CA GLU A 272 30.97 -10.34 -23.80
C GLU A 272 30.25 -10.65 -25.13
N ASP A 273 29.42 -11.70 -25.16
CA ASP A 273 28.68 -12.15 -26.35
C ASP A 273 27.59 -11.18 -26.83
N ASP A 274 27.15 -10.27 -25.96
CA ASP A 274 26.11 -9.29 -26.24
C ASP A 274 26.49 -7.91 -25.68
N PRO A 275 26.49 -6.83 -26.49
CA PRO A 275 26.94 -5.50 -26.06
C PRO A 275 26.21 -4.97 -24.81
N ILE A 276 24.90 -5.25 -24.69
CA ILE A 276 24.08 -4.81 -23.55
C ILE A 276 24.52 -5.55 -22.29
N THR A 277 24.67 -6.88 -22.35
CA THR A 277 25.08 -7.65 -21.18
C THR A 277 26.53 -7.42 -20.79
N ASN A 278 27.40 -7.16 -21.78
CA ASN A 278 28.78 -6.79 -21.55
C ASN A 278 28.88 -5.46 -20.80
N ALA A 279 28.21 -4.41 -21.29
CA ALA A 279 28.22 -3.11 -20.64
C ALA A 279 27.69 -3.17 -19.20
N LEU A 280 26.59 -3.91 -18.97
CA LEU A 280 26.07 -4.13 -17.61
C LEU A 280 27.12 -4.79 -16.71
N PHE A 281 27.79 -5.84 -17.20
CA PHE A 281 28.80 -6.57 -16.41
C PHE A 281 30.02 -5.69 -16.10
N VAL A 282 30.61 -5.06 -17.11
CA VAL A 282 31.80 -4.19 -16.98
C VAL A 282 31.53 -3.06 -16.00
N VAL A 283 30.44 -2.31 -16.18
CA VAL A 283 30.12 -1.17 -15.32
C VAL A 283 29.85 -1.64 -13.89
N LEU A 284 29.16 -2.76 -13.66
CA LEU A 284 28.93 -3.29 -12.31
C LEU A 284 30.21 -3.80 -11.64
N ARG A 285 31.09 -4.46 -12.41
CA ARG A 285 32.40 -4.94 -11.96
C ARG A 285 33.28 -3.78 -11.50
N ASP A 286 33.30 -2.70 -12.27
CA ASP A 286 34.24 -1.59 -12.07
C ASP A 286 33.74 -0.51 -11.12
N THR A 287 32.42 -0.36 -10.95
CA THR A 287 31.86 0.66 -10.04
C THR A 287 31.41 0.09 -8.70
N GLY A 288 31.14 -1.21 -8.63
CA GLY A 288 30.46 -1.83 -7.48
C GLY A 288 29.04 -1.32 -7.25
N ALA A 289 28.42 -0.64 -8.21
CA ALA A 289 27.05 -0.17 -8.13
C ALA A 289 26.03 -1.32 -8.06
N ARG A 290 24.78 -1.02 -7.70
CA ARG A 290 23.71 -2.02 -7.71
C ARG A 290 23.23 -2.25 -9.15
N VAL A 291 22.83 -3.48 -9.48
CA VAL A 291 22.28 -3.84 -10.81
C VAL A 291 21.20 -2.86 -11.26
N ALA A 292 20.27 -2.52 -10.36
CA ALA A 292 19.21 -1.58 -10.66
C ALA A 292 19.72 -0.16 -10.92
N GLU A 293 20.79 0.29 -10.26
CA GLU A 293 21.36 1.64 -10.45
C GLU A 293 21.89 1.80 -11.87
N ILE A 294 22.71 0.83 -12.33
CA ILE A 294 23.31 0.87 -13.68
C ILE A 294 22.26 0.68 -14.77
N ALA A 295 21.35 -0.29 -14.61
CA ALA A 295 20.36 -0.56 -15.63
C ALA A 295 19.32 0.56 -15.82
N GLY A 296 19.23 1.51 -14.88
CA GLY A 296 18.30 2.63 -14.96
C GLY A 296 18.95 3.97 -15.30
N LEU A 297 20.18 4.00 -15.80
CA LEU A 297 20.87 5.21 -16.27
C LEU A 297 20.20 5.81 -17.52
N ARG A 298 20.17 7.14 -17.59
CA ARG A 298 19.96 7.92 -18.82
C ARG A 298 21.30 8.23 -19.49
N VAL A 299 21.26 8.65 -20.74
CA VAL A 299 22.44 9.14 -21.46
C VAL A 299 23.05 10.34 -20.72
N THR A 300 22.24 11.28 -20.24
CA THR A 300 22.71 12.46 -19.48
C THR A 300 23.31 12.12 -18.13
N ASP A 301 23.03 10.94 -17.57
CA ASP A 301 23.63 10.48 -16.32
C ASP A 301 25.08 9.99 -16.55
N CYS A 302 25.54 9.85 -17.80
CA CYS A 302 26.87 9.39 -18.18
C CYS A 302 27.73 10.56 -18.68
N ASN A 303 28.55 11.14 -17.79
CA ASN A 303 29.55 12.13 -18.20
C ASN A 303 30.81 11.39 -18.65
N LEU A 304 30.80 10.99 -19.93
CA LEU A 304 31.81 10.10 -20.51
C LEU A 304 33.15 10.81 -20.78
N ASP A 305 33.12 12.11 -21.07
CA ASP A 305 34.32 12.94 -21.25
C ASP A 305 35.10 13.08 -19.93
N GLU A 306 34.39 13.35 -18.83
CA GLU A 306 34.97 13.39 -17.49
C GLU A 306 35.06 11.99 -16.84
N GLY A 307 34.60 10.93 -17.52
CA GLY A 307 34.71 9.54 -17.07
C GLY A 307 34.02 9.24 -15.74
N TYR A 308 32.76 9.63 -15.55
CA TYR A 308 31.94 9.23 -14.40
C TYR A 308 30.44 9.09 -14.75
N ILE A 309 29.69 8.43 -13.86
CA ILE A 309 28.22 8.38 -13.91
C ILE A 309 27.60 9.08 -12.70
N GLN A 310 26.43 9.67 -12.89
CA GLN A 310 25.57 10.18 -11.83
C GLN A 310 24.40 9.23 -11.60
N ILE A 311 24.38 8.58 -10.45
CA ILE A 311 23.25 7.74 -10.05
C ILE A 311 22.21 8.66 -9.42
N THR A 312 21.15 8.99 -10.16
CA THR A 312 20.03 9.83 -9.72
C THR A 312 18.72 9.03 -9.80
N PRO A 313 17.56 9.47 -9.29
CA PRO A 313 16.24 8.90 -9.59
C PRO A 313 15.77 9.16 -11.04
N THR A 314 15.02 8.23 -11.65
CA THR A 314 14.47 8.34 -13.02
C THR A 314 13.01 7.88 -13.02
N SER A 315 12.28 8.15 -14.10
CA SER A 315 10.86 7.76 -14.23
C SER A 315 10.65 6.23 -14.17
N TRP A 316 11.64 5.43 -14.61
CA TRP A 316 11.58 3.95 -14.60
C TRP A 316 12.34 3.29 -13.44
N ARG A 317 13.08 4.04 -12.62
CA ARG A 317 13.86 3.49 -11.51
C ARG A 317 13.88 4.43 -10.30
N ARG A 318 13.49 3.87 -9.15
CA ARG A 318 13.66 4.49 -7.82
C ARG A 318 14.96 4.04 -7.17
N LEU A 319 15.63 4.93 -6.44
CA LEU A 319 16.79 4.60 -5.62
C LEU A 319 16.40 3.95 -4.28
N LYS A 320 17.27 3.10 -3.75
CA LYS A 320 16.99 2.32 -2.53
C LYS A 320 16.83 3.22 -1.29
N ASN A 321 17.64 4.26 -1.20
CA ASN A 321 17.69 5.24 -0.11
C ASN A 321 18.39 6.52 -0.61
N ALA A 322 18.31 7.63 0.13
CA ALA A 322 18.95 8.89 -0.27
C ALA A 322 20.46 8.76 -0.57
N PRO A 323 21.27 8.00 0.21
CA PRO A 323 22.69 7.81 -0.08
C PRO A 323 23.01 7.00 -1.35
N SER A 324 22.02 6.44 -2.03
CA SER A 324 22.25 5.87 -3.36
C SER A 324 22.51 6.95 -4.41
N GLU A 325 22.05 8.18 -4.18
CA GLU A 325 22.24 9.29 -5.11
C GLU A 325 23.66 9.84 -5.00
N ARG A 326 24.45 9.69 -6.07
CA ARG A 326 25.91 9.98 -6.05
C ARG A 326 26.55 9.94 -7.42
N SER A 327 27.70 10.58 -7.55
CA SER A 327 28.60 10.38 -8.68
C SER A 327 29.57 9.22 -8.43
N VAL A 328 29.90 8.43 -9.46
CA VAL A 328 30.85 7.32 -9.38
C VAL A 328 31.79 7.35 -10.58
N PRO A 329 33.13 7.35 -10.38
CA PRO A 329 34.09 7.28 -11.48
C PRO A 329 33.92 6.02 -12.33
N LEU A 330 34.12 6.16 -13.64
CA LEU A 330 34.17 5.06 -14.60
C LEU A 330 35.61 4.71 -14.96
N SER A 331 35.85 3.42 -15.19
CA SER A 331 37.08 2.95 -15.83
C SER A 331 37.06 3.32 -17.33
N PRO A 332 38.21 3.31 -18.02
CA PRO A 332 38.25 3.50 -19.48
C PRO A 332 37.40 2.47 -20.24
N GLU A 333 37.40 1.21 -19.81
CA GLU A 333 36.58 0.15 -20.40
C GLU A 333 35.08 0.43 -20.20
N ALA A 334 34.68 0.79 -18.97
CA ALA A 334 33.29 1.14 -18.65
C ALA A 334 32.80 2.37 -19.43
N THR A 335 33.67 3.36 -19.63
CA THR A 335 33.40 4.55 -20.45
C THR A 335 33.16 4.17 -21.91
N THR A 336 34.01 3.29 -22.45
CA THR A 336 33.92 2.84 -23.85
C THR A 336 32.62 2.08 -24.12
N VAL A 337 32.25 1.13 -23.25
CA VAL A 337 31.02 0.34 -23.43
C VAL A 337 29.76 1.19 -23.25
N LEU A 338 29.77 2.19 -22.35
CA LEU A 338 28.66 3.12 -22.19
C LEU A 338 28.55 4.09 -23.36
N GLN A 339 29.67 4.58 -23.91
CA GLN A 339 29.70 5.41 -25.11
C GLN A 339 29.03 4.70 -26.28
N ALA A 340 29.42 3.46 -26.55
CA ALA A 340 28.88 2.67 -27.65
C ALA A 340 27.36 2.46 -27.55
N LEU A 341 26.81 2.34 -26.33
CA LEU A 341 25.37 2.19 -26.10
C LEU A 341 24.59 3.52 -26.07
N SER A 342 25.29 4.65 -26.02
CA SER A 342 24.70 5.98 -25.92
C SER A 342 24.78 6.76 -27.25
N THR A 343 25.53 6.26 -28.23
CA THR A 343 25.58 6.82 -29.58
C THR A 343 24.18 6.92 -30.20
N ASP A 344 23.90 8.05 -30.83
CA ASP A 344 22.63 8.37 -31.52
C ASP A 344 21.37 8.35 -30.64
N LYS A 345 21.52 8.56 -29.32
CA LYS A 345 20.40 8.69 -28.38
C LYS A 345 20.26 10.11 -27.83
N ASP A 346 19.03 10.48 -27.48
CA ASP A 346 18.78 11.77 -26.83
C ASP A 346 19.28 11.77 -25.37
N PRO A 347 19.63 12.93 -24.78
CA PRO A 347 20.16 13.00 -23.42
C PRO A 347 19.26 12.38 -22.34
N GLU A 348 17.94 12.46 -22.49
CA GLU A 348 16.98 11.88 -21.53
C GLU A 348 16.65 10.40 -21.81
N ASP A 349 17.15 9.83 -22.91
CA ASP A 349 16.88 8.45 -23.25
C ASP A 349 17.59 7.47 -22.29
N PRO A 350 17.01 6.28 -22.05
CA PRO A 350 17.67 5.25 -21.29
C PRO A 350 18.87 4.66 -22.04
N VAL A 351 20.01 4.51 -21.36
CA VAL A 351 21.16 3.75 -21.89
C VAL A 351 20.73 2.31 -22.18
N PHE A 352 19.91 1.72 -21.31
CA PHE A 352 19.42 0.35 -21.39
C PHE A 352 17.91 0.28 -21.68
N GLU A 353 17.50 0.78 -22.85
CA GLU A 353 16.10 0.97 -23.29
C GLU A 353 15.16 -0.21 -22.99
N ARG A 354 15.59 -1.45 -23.30
CA ARG A 354 14.82 -2.69 -23.07
C ARG A 354 14.32 -2.85 -21.62
N TYR A 355 15.02 -2.24 -20.67
CA TYR A 355 14.77 -2.36 -19.23
C TYR A 355 14.21 -1.08 -18.59
N ALA A 356 14.04 0.00 -19.35
CA ALA A 356 13.46 1.25 -18.89
C ALA A 356 11.93 1.19 -18.83
N ARG A 357 11.40 0.24 -18.07
CA ARG A 357 9.95 -0.04 -17.98
C ARG A 357 9.58 -0.67 -16.64
N PRO A 358 8.28 -0.76 -16.29
CA PRO A 358 7.84 -1.46 -15.08
C PRO A 358 8.46 -2.86 -14.97
N ARG A 359 9.07 -3.13 -13.81
CA ARG A 359 9.80 -4.39 -13.51
C ARG A 359 11.00 -4.69 -14.43
N GLY A 360 11.50 -3.71 -15.19
CA GLY A 360 12.67 -3.90 -16.04
C GLY A 360 13.92 -4.26 -15.24
N MET A 361 14.14 -3.63 -14.09
CA MET A 361 15.28 -3.94 -13.20
C MET A 361 15.27 -5.39 -12.69
N ASP A 362 14.08 -5.95 -12.41
CA ASP A 362 13.93 -7.35 -12.01
C ASP A 362 14.34 -8.28 -13.17
N ARG A 363 13.98 -7.93 -14.41
CA ARG A 363 14.34 -8.69 -15.62
C ARG A 363 15.84 -8.66 -15.87
N VAL A 364 16.50 -7.51 -15.64
CA VAL A 364 17.97 -7.41 -15.71
C VAL A 364 18.60 -8.34 -14.70
N SER A 365 18.17 -8.25 -13.42
CA SER A 365 18.72 -9.09 -12.37
C SER A 365 18.54 -10.58 -12.67
N ALA A 366 17.38 -10.99 -13.19
CA ALA A 366 17.12 -12.37 -13.56
C ALA A 366 17.99 -12.84 -14.75
N MET A 367 18.12 -12.00 -15.78
CA MET A 367 18.96 -12.27 -16.95
C MET A 367 20.43 -12.41 -16.57
N MET A 368 20.97 -11.43 -15.82
CA MET A 368 22.36 -11.45 -15.37
C MET A 368 22.64 -12.67 -14.50
N MET A 369 21.73 -13.02 -13.59
CA MET A 369 21.86 -14.23 -12.78
C MET A 369 21.78 -15.51 -13.62
N LYS A 370 20.94 -15.58 -14.64
CA LYS A 370 20.87 -16.74 -15.55
C LYS A 370 22.19 -16.97 -16.27
N ARG A 371 22.84 -15.89 -16.75
CA ARG A 371 24.19 -15.93 -17.35
C ARG A 371 25.26 -16.32 -16.32
N PHE A 372 25.27 -15.65 -15.16
CA PHE A 372 26.18 -15.92 -14.05
C PHE A 372 26.19 -17.40 -13.62
N ARG A 373 25.01 -18.03 -13.58
CA ARG A 373 24.83 -19.44 -13.18
C ARG A 373 25.30 -20.46 -14.21
N LYS A 374 25.68 -20.05 -15.43
CA LYS A 374 26.32 -20.95 -16.40
C LYS A 374 27.73 -21.35 -15.97
N VAL A 375 28.40 -20.49 -15.19
CA VAL A 375 29.79 -20.66 -14.76
C VAL A 375 29.84 -20.89 -13.24
N ILE A 376 29.18 -20.03 -12.46
CA ILE A 376 29.28 -20.05 -11.00
C ILE A 376 28.05 -20.73 -10.38
N THR A 377 28.25 -21.93 -9.85
CA THR A 377 27.20 -22.74 -9.22
C THR A 377 27.05 -22.50 -7.72
N ASP A 378 28.04 -21.89 -7.04
CA ASP A 378 27.98 -21.60 -5.61
C ASP A 378 26.84 -20.61 -5.30
N LYS A 379 25.85 -21.06 -4.53
CA LYS A 379 24.67 -20.28 -4.15
C LYS A 379 24.99 -19.10 -3.23
N LYS A 380 26.17 -19.06 -2.62
CA LYS A 380 26.65 -17.91 -1.84
C LYS A 380 27.11 -16.75 -2.74
N LEU A 381 27.44 -17.01 -3.99
CA LEU A 381 27.85 -16.00 -4.95
C LEU A 381 26.67 -15.53 -5.81
N SER A 382 26.69 -14.26 -6.18
CA SER A 382 25.67 -13.63 -7.05
C SER A 382 26.26 -12.40 -7.75
N MET A 383 25.48 -11.74 -8.61
CA MET A 383 25.87 -10.43 -9.16
C MET A 383 26.23 -9.39 -8.08
N HIS A 384 25.65 -9.49 -6.88
CA HIS A 384 26.01 -8.59 -5.77
C HIS A 384 27.42 -8.85 -5.22
N SER A 385 28.01 -10.01 -5.49
CA SER A 385 29.38 -10.34 -5.11
C SER A 385 30.43 -9.50 -5.84
N LEU A 386 30.12 -8.92 -7.02
CA LEU A 386 30.97 -7.92 -7.67
C LEU A 386 31.15 -6.68 -6.78
N ARG A 387 30.06 -6.24 -6.13
CA ARG A 387 30.12 -5.13 -5.19
C ARG A 387 30.90 -5.45 -3.93
N HIS A 388 30.77 -6.68 -3.40
CA HIS A 388 31.61 -7.13 -2.29
C HIS A 388 33.09 -7.13 -2.68
N ARG A 389 33.41 -7.63 -3.88
CA ARG A 389 34.77 -7.59 -4.44
C ARG A 389 35.29 -6.15 -4.56
N MET A 390 34.50 -5.22 -5.10
CA MET A 390 34.90 -3.81 -5.19
C MET A 390 35.17 -3.19 -3.81
N LYS A 391 34.31 -3.49 -2.82
CA LYS A 391 34.54 -3.04 -1.44
C LYS A 391 35.87 -3.56 -0.89
N ASP A 392 36.15 -4.85 -1.10
CA ASP A 392 37.38 -5.48 -0.63
C ASP A 392 38.62 -4.94 -1.37
N LYS A 393 38.54 -4.74 -2.69
CA LYS A 393 39.62 -4.11 -3.47
C LYS A 393 39.93 -2.71 -2.97
N LEU A 394 38.91 -1.84 -2.81
CA LEU A 394 39.10 -0.50 -2.24
C LEU A 394 39.77 -0.55 -0.86
N ARG A 395 39.33 -1.46 0.03
CA ARG A 395 39.96 -1.62 1.35
C ARG A 395 41.43 -2.04 1.21
N ASN A 396 41.71 -3.00 0.35
CA ASN A 396 43.05 -3.58 0.19
C ASN A 396 44.03 -2.64 -0.52
N THR A 397 43.54 -1.63 -1.25
CA THR A 397 44.36 -0.58 -1.89
C THR A 397 44.52 0.68 -1.01
N GLY A 398 44.08 0.61 0.24
CA GLY A 398 44.21 1.71 1.22
C GLY A 398 43.20 2.84 1.03
N CYS A 399 42.05 2.60 0.39
CA CYS A 399 40.97 3.58 0.31
C CYS A 399 40.39 3.86 1.71
N PRO A 400 40.32 5.13 2.16
CA PRO A 400 39.66 5.48 3.40
C PRO A 400 38.20 5.00 3.41
N GLU A 401 37.74 4.48 4.55
CA GLU A 401 36.40 3.87 4.65
C GLU A 401 35.29 4.86 4.26
N ALA A 402 35.42 6.14 4.63
CA ALA A 402 34.46 7.17 4.26
C ALA A 402 34.36 7.38 2.74
N VAL A 403 35.48 7.33 2.01
CA VAL A 403 35.50 7.41 0.53
C VAL A 403 34.91 6.14 -0.08
N SER A 404 35.26 4.96 0.43
CA SER A 404 34.67 3.68 0.00
C SER A 404 33.14 3.65 0.21
N MET A 405 32.67 4.16 1.34
CA MET A 405 31.24 4.30 1.63
C MET A 405 30.55 5.27 0.68
N ALA A 406 31.19 6.39 0.33
CA ALA A 406 30.69 7.35 -0.65
C ALA A 406 30.58 6.70 -2.04
N ILE A 407 31.64 6.09 -2.55
CA ILE A 407 31.66 5.39 -3.86
C ILE A 407 30.57 4.33 -3.95
N LEU A 408 30.40 3.53 -2.89
CA LEU A 408 29.44 2.44 -2.89
C LEU A 408 28.02 2.94 -2.56
N GLY A 409 27.81 4.07 -1.90
CA GLY A 409 26.49 4.50 -1.41
C GLY A 409 26.04 3.68 -0.19
N HIS A 410 26.88 3.68 0.85
CA HIS A 410 26.61 3.11 2.18
C HIS A 410 26.55 4.24 3.25
N GLY A 411 25.62 4.11 4.20
CA GLY A 411 25.49 5.02 5.35
C GLY A 411 24.72 6.31 5.07
N ALA A 412 24.13 6.91 6.10
CA ALA A 412 23.73 8.32 6.05
C ALA A 412 25.02 9.14 6.18
N ASN A 413 25.25 10.06 5.24
CA ASN A 413 26.33 11.05 5.22
C ASN A 413 27.07 11.15 6.55
N THR A 414 28.21 10.46 6.67
CA THR A 414 29.06 10.59 7.86
C THR A 414 29.74 11.95 7.80
N VAL A 415 29.02 12.95 8.32
CA VAL A 415 29.49 14.04 9.20
C VAL A 415 30.83 14.70 8.81
N ALA A 416 30.97 15.07 7.53
CA ALA A 416 31.88 16.15 7.09
C ALA A 416 31.25 17.07 6.02
N ALA A 417 29.96 16.90 5.71
CA ALA A 417 29.31 17.51 4.56
C ALA A 417 28.06 18.33 4.94
N ASN A 418 28.05 18.95 6.13
CA ASN A 418 27.03 19.96 6.44
C ASN A 418 27.24 21.28 5.66
N ASP A 419 28.21 21.37 4.75
CA ASP A 419 28.40 22.51 3.82
C ASP A 419 29.17 22.15 2.51
N GLY A 420 29.25 20.88 2.10
CA GLY A 420 30.14 20.47 0.99
C GLY A 420 29.63 19.33 0.11
N SER A 421 29.79 19.47 -1.20
CA SER A 421 29.38 18.58 -2.29
C SER A 421 30.06 17.19 -2.30
N GLY A 422 29.95 16.41 -1.23
CA GLY A 422 30.56 15.08 -1.13
C GLY A 422 32.08 15.08 -1.35
N TYR A 423 32.65 13.92 -1.70
CA TYR A 423 34.04 13.84 -2.15
C TYR A 423 34.14 14.28 -3.61
N ALA A 424 35.19 15.04 -3.94
CA ALA A 424 35.50 15.39 -5.33
C ALA A 424 35.69 14.12 -6.18
N ILE A 425 35.24 14.16 -7.44
CA ILE A 425 35.27 13.00 -8.34
C ILE A 425 36.69 12.47 -8.53
N GLU A 426 37.68 13.36 -8.59
CA GLU A 426 39.10 13.02 -8.74
C GLU A 426 39.69 12.31 -7.52
N VAL A 427 39.23 12.65 -6.31
CA VAL A 427 39.62 11.92 -5.08
C VAL A 427 39.09 10.49 -5.14
N MET A 428 37.84 10.31 -5.56
CA MET A 428 37.27 8.97 -5.74
C MET A 428 37.98 8.22 -6.87
N ARG A 429 38.29 8.87 -7.99
CA ARG A 429 38.99 8.29 -9.15
C ARG A 429 40.34 7.72 -8.78
N GLY A 430 41.18 8.46 -8.05
CA GLY A 430 42.50 7.98 -7.64
C GLY A 430 42.48 6.72 -6.76
N HIS A 431 41.40 6.46 -6.03
CA HIS A 431 41.20 5.20 -5.31
C HIS A 431 40.64 4.07 -6.20
N MET A 432 39.76 4.42 -7.14
CA MET A 432 39.18 3.47 -8.09
C MET A 432 40.21 2.91 -9.07
N GLU A 433 41.14 3.74 -9.56
CA GLU A 433 42.23 3.31 -10.46
C GLU A 433 43.11 2.22 -9.83
N LYS A 434 43.41 2.37 -8.53
CA LYS A 434 44.13 1.34 -7.78
C LYS A 434 43.32 0.06 -7.61
N ALA A 435 42.00 0.14 -7.57
CA ALA A 435 41.10 -1.01 -7.46
C ALA A 435 40.82 -1.68 -8.81
N TRP A 436 40.98 -0.98 -9.93
CA TRP A 436 40.89 -1.59 -11.26
C TRP A 436 42.16 -2.35 -11.63
N SER A 437 43.30 -1.86 -11.13
CA SER A 437 44.57 -2.60 -11.10
C SER A 437 44.41 -3.93 -10.35
#